data_AF-A0A2E7WUP2-F1
#
_entry.id   AF-A0A2E7WUP2-F1
#
_cell.length_a   1.000
_cell.length_b   1.000
_cell.length_c   1.000
_cell.angle_alpha   90.00
_cell.angle_beta   90.00
_cell.angle_gamma   90.00
#
_symmetry.space_group_name_H-M   'P 1'
#
loop_
_entity.id
_entity.type
_entity.pdbx_description
1 polymer ?
#
loop_
_entity_poly.entity_id
_entity_poly.type
_entity_poly.pdbx_seq_one_letter_code
_entity_poly.pdbx_strand_id
1 'polypeptide(L)'
;MEFEGRTDAYIDLVCEEMLPAIAKDALADSVDAFCETIAFDAGQVGRVFGKARELNLPVRLHADQLSDGGGAALAAQFDALSADHLEYTSEAGVQAMARSGTVAVLLPGAFYYLNETQQPPLALLRKHAVPIALATDCNPGSSPLDSLLLVLNMGCVLFGLRHPGKRSRVSPTTLPGHWA
;
A
#
# COMPACT_ATOMS: atom_id res chain seq x y z
N MET A 1 -7.84 23.20 -12.55
CA MET A 1 -8.77 22.05 -12.42
C MET A 1 -10.04 22.48 -11.70
N GLU A 2 -11.16 21.76 -11.83
CA GLU A 2 -12.47 22.17 -11.25
C GLU A 2 -12.44 22.41 -9.72
N PHE A 3 -11.63 21.64 -8.98
CA PHE A 3 -11.49 21.73 -7.51
C PHE A 3 -10.17 22.34 -7.04
N GLU A 4 -9.49 23.11 -7.90
CA GLU A 4 -8.23 23.74 -7.54
C GLU A 4 -8.37 24.65 -6.31
N GLY A 5 -7.55 24.43 -5.28
CA GLY A 5 -7.64 25.11 -3.98
C GLY A 5 -8.84 24.71 -3.10
N ARG A 6 -9.64 23.71 -3.51
CA ARG A 6 -10.86 23.25 -2.82
C ARG A 6 -10.88 21.72 -2.69
N THR A 7 -9.77 21.13 -2.30
CA THR A 7 -9.62 19.67 -2.19
C THR A 7 -10.63 19.05 -1.22
N ASP A 8 -10.99 19.72 -0.13
CA ASP A 8 -12.03 19.24 0.79
C ASP A 8 -13.42 19.12 0.14
N ALA A 9 -13.78 20.03 -0.77
CA ALA A 9 -15.05 19.93 -1.49
C ALA A 9 -15.07 18.74 -2.46
N TYR A 10 -13.90 18.34 -2.98
CA TYR A 10 -13.78 17.10 -3.75
C TYR A 10 -13.96 15.87 -2.84
N ILE A 11 -13.38 15.88 -1.64
CA ILE A 11 -13.60 14.82 -0.65
C ILE A 11 -15.08 14.71 -0.26
N ASP A 12 -15.78 15.84 -0.09
CA ASP A 12 -17.23 15.85 0.17
C ASP A 12 -17.99 15.17 -0.97
N LEU A 13 -17.69 15.52 -2.22
CA LEU A 13 -18.30 14.90 -3.40
C LEU A 13 -18.06 13.38 -3.45
N VAL A 14 -16.83 12.95 -3.15
CA VAL A 14 -16.47 11.52 -3.11
C VAL A 14 -17.27 10.79 -2.04
N CYS A 15 -17.33 11.34 -0.83
CA CYS A 15 -17.97 10.71 0.32
C CYS A 15 -19.51 10.71 0.24
N GLU A 16 -20.11 11.81 -0.19
CA GLU A 16 -21.56 12.00 -0.10
C GLU A 16 -22.30 11.62 -1.38
N GLU A 17 -21.63 11.58 -2.53
CA GLU A 17 -22.28 11.28 -3.81
C GLU A 17 -21.65 10.05 -4.51
N MET A 18 -20.34 10.05 -4.74
CA MET A 18 -19.71 9.02 -5.57
C MET A 18 -19.69 7.65 -4.91
N LEU A 19 -19.15 7.53 -3.70
CA LEU A 19 -19.05 6.25 -3.00
C LEU A 19 -20.42 5.60 -2.75
N PRO A 20 -21.46 6.32 -2.27
CA PRO A 20 -22.80 5.75 -2.14
C PRO A 20 -23.38 5.23 -3.45
N ALA A 21 -23.18 5.95 -4.56
CA ALA A 21 -23.64 5.51 -5.88
C ALA A 21 -22.90 4.25 -6.34
N ILE A 22 -21.57 4.23 -6.21
CA ILE A 22 -20.71 3.07 -6.56
C ILE A 22 -21.11 1.83 -5.74
N ALA A 23 -21.32 1.99 -4.44
CA ALA A 23 -21.70 0.88 -3.56
C ALA A 23 -23.10 0.35 -3.88
N LYS A 24 -24.07 1.23 -4.16
CA LYS A 24 -25.43 0.86 -4.54
C LYS A 24 -25.45 -0.03 -5.79
N ASP A 25 -24.63 0.31 -6.77
CA ASP A 25 -24.57 -0.40 -8.05
C ASP A 25 -23.48 -1.51 -8.07
N ALA A 26 -22.82 -1.76 -6.93
CA ALA A 26 -21.76 -2.75 -6.73
C ALA A 26 -20.62 -2.68 -7.78
N LEU A 27 -20.15 -1.46 -8.07
CA LEU A 27 -19.19 -1.19 -9.14
C LEU A 27 -17.72 -1.27 -8.71
N ALA A 28 -17.44 -1.43 -7.42
CA ALA A 28 -16.08 -1.48 -6.88
C ALA A 28 -15.94 -2.58 -5.81
N ASP A 29 -14.82 -3.29 -5.86
CA ASP A 29 -14.45 -4.29 -4.85
C ASP A 29 -13.69 -3.68 -3.66
N SER A 30 -13.10 -2.50 -3.84
CA SER A 30 -12.35 -1.78 -2.81
C SER A 30 -12.24 -0.29 -3.12
N VAL A 31 -11.94 0.51 -2.11
CA VAL A 31 -11.62 1.94 -2.25
C VAL A 31 -10.12 2.17 -2.07
N ASP A 32 -9.55 3.01 -2.93
CA ASP A 32 -8.14 3.41 -2.88
C ASP A 32 -8.03 4.93 -2.85
N ALA A 33 -6.90 5.43 -2.34
CA ALA A 33 -6.58 6.85 -2.31
C ALA A 33 -5.06 7.05 -2.45
N PHE A 34 -4.65 8.28 -2.75
CA PHE A 34 -3.25 8.67 -2.74
C PHE A 34 -2.97 9.63 -1.58
N CYS A 35 -2.38 9.08 -0.51
CA CYS A 35 -2.05 9.83 0.71
C CYS A 35 -0.63 10.39 0.60
N GLU A 36 -0.52 11.64 0.15
CA GLU A 36 0.77 12.29 -0.11
C GLU A 36 0.60 13.81 -0.11
N THR A 37 1.69 14.53 0.18
CA THR A 37 1.77 16.00 0.18
C THR A 37 1.33 16.67 -1.12
N ILE A 38 1.42 15.95 -2.25
CA ILE A 38 1.00 16.45 -3.58
C ILE A 38 -0.43 16.04 -3.96
N ALA A 39 -1.11 15.26 -3.12
CA ALA A 39 -2.43 14.70 -3.38
C ALA A 39 -3.39 15.01 -2.23
N PHE A 40 -3.71 14.02 -1.40
CA PHE A 40 -4.58 14.16 -0.24
C PHE A 40 -3.82 13.90 1.06
N ASP A 41 -4.12 14.67 2.10
CA ASP A 41 -3.56 14.42 3.42
C ASP A 41 -4.28 13.25 4.14
N ALA A 42 -3.68 12.77 5.23
CA ALA A 42 -4.20 11.65 6.01
C ALA A 42 -5.60 11.92 6.60
N GLY A 43 -5.93 13.17 6.92
CA GLY A 43 -7.25 13.55 7.42
C GLY A 43 -8.31 13.41 6.33
N GLN A 44 -8.02 13.89 5.12
CA GLN A 44 -8.88 13.77 3.95
C GLN A 44 -9.10 12.30 3.56
N VAL A 45 -8.03 11.51 3.49
CA VAL A 45 -8.12 10.07 3.20
C VAL A 45 -8.91 9.33 4.29
N GLY A 46 -8.72 9.70 5.56
CA GLY A 46 -9.47 9.12 6.68
C GLY A 46 -10.99 9.32 6.57
N ARG A 47 -11.44 10.45 5.99
CA ARG A 47 -12.87 10.69 5.72
C ARG A 47 -13.40 9.72 4.66
N VAL A 48 -12.67 9.54 3.56
CA VAL A 48 -13.00 8.61 2.47
C VAL A 48 -13.07 7.17 3.00
N PHE A 49 -12.09 6.75 3.80
CA PHE A 49 -12.07 5.41 4.38
C PHE A 49 -13.16 5.20 5.44
N GLY A 50 -13.52 6.25 6.20
CA GLY A 50 -14.68 6.25 7.07
C GLY A 50 -15.96 5.93 6.31
N LYS A 51 -16.19 6.61 5.18
CA LYS A 51 -17.33 6.34 4.31
C LYS A 51 -17.27 4.94 3.67
N ALA A 52 -16.11 4.50 3.20
CA ALA A 52 -15.93 3.17 2.64
C ALA A 52 -16.32 2.08 3.65
N ARG A 53 -15.93 2.24 4.92
CA ARG A 53 -16.32 1.33 6.01
C ARG A 53 -17.83 1.31 6.26
N GLU A 54 -18.50 2.47 6.26
CA GLU A 54 -19.96 2.55 6.37
C GLU A 54 -20.68 1.76 5.24
N LEU A 55 -20.07 1.73 4.05
CA LEU A 55 -20.57 1.05 2.88
C LEU A 55 -20.09 -0.42 2.75
N ASN A 56 -19.34 -0.92 3.74
CA ASN A 56 -18.73 -2.26 3.74
C ASN A 56 -17.78 -2.50 2.55
N LEU A 57 -17.12 -1.46 2.05
CA LEU A 57 -16.07 -1.57 1.05
C LEU A 57 -14.71 -1.64 1.75
N PRO A 58 -13.89 -2.67 1.49
CA PRO A 58 -12.53 -2.72 2.01
C PRO A 58 -11.68 -1.62 1.36
N VAL A 59 -10.59 -1.25 2.03
CA VAL A 59 -9.72 -0.16 1.58
C VAL A 59 -8.31 -0.66 1.30
N ARG A 60 -7.61 0.05 0.41
CA ARG A 60 -6.17 -0.02 0.16
C ARG A 60 -5.64 1.39 0.00
N LEU A 61 -4.32 1.59 0.09
CA LEU A 61 -3.76 2.94 0.06
C LEU A 61 -2.43 3.04 -0.67
N HIS A 62 -2.29 3.99 -1.60
CA HIS A 62 -0.99 4.47 -2.02
C HIS A 62 -0.42 5.37 -0.92
N ALA A 63 0.63 4.89 -0.26
CA ALA A 63 1.12 5.43 1.00
C ALA A 63 2.63 5.68 0.98
N ASP A 64 3.02 6.83 1.52
CA ASP A 64 4.40 7.18 1.84
C ASP A 64 5.41 7.02 0.67
N GLN A 65 4.97 7.32 -0.55
CA GLN A 65 5.78 7.16 -1.76
C GLN A 65 6.88 8.22 -1.88
N LEU A 66 6.57 9.48 -1.58
CA LEU A 66 7.47 10.63 -1.77
C LEU A 66 7.85 11.29 -0.42
N SER A 67 7.03 11.11 0.61
CA SER A 67 7.30 11.57 1.98
C SER A 67 6.60 10.71 3.02
N ASP A 68 7.02 10.77 4.30
CA ASP A 68 6.28 10.12 5.38
C ASP A 68 5.08 10.98 5.80
N GLY A 69 3.91 10.68 5.23
CA GLY A 69 2.63 11.30 5.58
C GLY A 69 1.85 10.55 6.65
N GLY A 70 2.41 9.46 7.20
CA GLY A 70 1.69 8.53 8.07
C GLY A 70 0.69 7.64 7.34
N GLY A 71 0.82 7.48 6.02
CA GLY A 71 -0.11 6.72 5.18
C GLY A 71 -0.16 5.24 5.57
N ALA A 72 0.99 4.61 5.83
CA ALA A 72 1.02 3.21 6.27
C ALA A 72 0.30 2.99 7.63
N ALA A 73 0.42 3.94 8.55
CA ALA A 73 -0.28 3.89 9.82
C ALA A 73 -1.80 4.08 9.66
N LEU A 74 -2.21 4.99 8.77
CA LEU A 74 -3.61 5.20 8.41
C LEU A 74 -4.21 3.94 7.77
N ALA A 75 -3.52 3.33 6.80
CA ALA A 75 -3.94 2.08 6.19
C ALA A 75 -4.18 0.99 7.25
N ALA A 76 -3.25 0.83 8.19
CA ALA A 76 -3.38 -0.13 9.28
C ALA A 76 -4.55 0.21 10.23
N GLN A 77 -4.81 1.49 10.54
CA GLN A 77 -5.96 1.91 11.35
C GLN A 77 -7.30 1.51 10.72
N PHE A 78 -7.34 1.42 9.39
CA PHE A 78 -8.54 1.04 8.65
C PHE A 78 -8.61 -0.45 8.30
N ASP A 79 -7.71 -1.28 8.83
CA ASP A 79 -7.58 -2.70 8.48
C ASP A 79 -7.47 -2.88 6.95
N ALA A 80 -6.74 -1.97 6.30
CA ALA A 80 -6.60 -1.96 4.85
C ALA A 80 -6.02 -3.28 4.35
N LEU A 81 -6.48 -3.71 3.17
CA LEU A 81 -5.96 -4.88 2.46
C LEU A 81 -4.46 -4.73 2.20
N SER A 82 -4.07 -3.56 1.73
CA SER A 82 -2.67 -3.22 1.46
C SER A 82 -2.36 -1.74 1.68
N ALA A 83 -1.08 -1.49 1.89
CA ALA A 83 -0.46 -0.19 1.69
C ALA A 83 0.67 -0.36 0.66
N ASP A 84 0.69 0.53 -0.32
CA ASP A 84 1.41 0.40 -1.57
C ASP A 84 2.47 1.51 -1.65
N HIS A 85 3.61 1.26 -2.33
CA HIS A 85 4.83 2.10 -2.38
C HIS A 85 5.74 1.96 -1.15
N LEU A 86 5.50 2.75 -0.09
CA LEU A 86 6.14 2.68 1.23
C LEU A 86 7.61 3.12 1.31
N GLU A 87 8.17 3.80 0.30
CA GLU A 87 9.57 4.25 0.28
C GLU A 87 9.97 5.02 1.55
N TYR A 88 9.07 5.87 2.06
CA TYR A 88 9.31 6.73 3.22
C TYR A 88 8.61 6.27 4.51
N THR A 89 7.95 5.12 4.51
CA THR A 89 7.21 4.65 5.69
C THR A 89 8.11 4.50 6.92
N SER A 90 7.69 5.09 8.05
CA SER A 90 8.37 4.96 9.34
C SER A 90 8.22 3.57 9.98
N GLU A 91 9.10 3.25 10.94
CA GLU A 91 9.01 2.01 11.72
C GLU A 91 7.67 1.90 12.48
N ALA A 92 7.11 3.03 12.94
CA ALA A 92 5.80 3.04 13.58
C ALA A 92 4.68 2.59 12.62
N GLY A 93 4.72 3.06 11.36
CA GLY A 93 3.82 2.61 10.30
C GLY A 93 3.98 1.13 9.99
N VAL A 94 5.22 0.65 9.83
CA VAL A 94 5.51 -0.79 9.63
C VAL A 94 4.96 -1.64 10.77
N GLN A 95 5.15 -1.23 12.02
CA GLN A 95 4.62 -1.94 13.17
C GLN A 95 3.09 -1.94 13.21
N ALA A 96 2.44 -0.85 12.76
CA ALA A 96 0.99 -0.80 12.65
C ALA A 96 0.48 -1.79 11.61
N MET A 97 1.08 -1.82 10.42
CA MET A 97 0.73 -2.78 9.36
C MET A 97 0.91 -4.24 9.83
N ALA A 98 1.99 -4.53 10.57
CA ALA A 98 2.21 -5.85 11.13
C ALA A 98 1.10 -6.29 12.10
N ARG A 99 0.53 -5.34 12.86
CA ARG A 99 -0.55 -5.63 13.81
C ARG A 99 -1.91 -5.81 13.13
N SER A 100 -2.21 -5.02 12.09
CA SER A 100 -3.48 -5.12 11.34
C SER A 100 -3.49 -6.29 10.34
N GLY A 101 -2.31 -6.75 9.91
CA GLY A 101 -2.18 -7.72 8.82
C GLY A 101 -2.22 -7.07 7.43
N THR A 102 -2.12 -5.74 7.34
CA THR A 102 -2.05 -5.01 6.06
C THR A 102 -0.82 -5.42 5.27
N VAL A 103 -1.01 -5.78 4.00
CA VAL A 103 0.07 -6.22 3.11
C VAL A 103 0.87 -5.01 2.61
N ALA A 104 2.20 -5.13 2.62
CA ALA A 104 3.09 -4.17 1.96
C ALA A 104 3.23 -4.51 0.47
N VAL A 105 2.66 -3.69 -0.42
CA VAL A 105 2.79 -3.86 -1.88
C VAL A 105 3.94 -2.97 -2.38
N LEU A 106 5.07 -3.58 -2.73
CA LEU A 106 6.22 -2.85 -3.25
C LEU A 106 6.15 -2.72 -4.76
N LEU A 107 6.45 -1.52 -5.27
CA LEU A 107 6.23 -1.13 -6.67
C LEU A 107 7.56 -0.75 -7.36
N PRO A 108 8.43 -1.73 -7.66
CA PRO A 108 9.77 -1.45 -8.17
C PRO A 108 9.78 -0.81 -9.56
N GLY A 109 8.71 -0.95 -10.36
CA GLY A 109 8.55 -0.27 -11.63
C GLY A 109 8.48 1.25 -11.47
N ALA A 110 7.68 1.72 -10.51
CA ALA A 110 7.56 3.13 -10.18
C ALA A 110 8.85 3.71 -9.61
N PHE A 111 9.46 2.99 -8.65
CA PHE A 111 10.77 3.32 -8.10
C PHE A 111 11.84 3.50 -9.20
N TYR A 112 11.90 2.56 -10.15
CA TYR A 112 12.84 2.61 -11.26
C TYR A 112 12.59 3.79 -12.20
N TYR A 113 11.35 3.96 -12.66
CA TYR A 113 11.01 4.92 -13.70
C TYR A 113 11.10 6.37 -13.20
N LEU A 114 10.74 6.61 -11.93
CA LEU A 114 10.90 7.91 -11.27
C LEU A 114 12.36 8.20 -10.88
N ASN A 115 13.27 7.24 -11.08
CA ASN A 115 14.67 7.32 -10.66
C ASN A 115 14.79 7.68 -9.16
N GLU A 116 13.94 7.06 -8.35
CA GLU A 116 13.95 7.21 -6.90
C GLU A 116 15.20 6.54 -6.29
N THR A 117 15.67 7.08 -5.18
CA THR A 117 16.85 6.61 -4.44
C THR A 117 16.51 6.11 -3.04
N GLN A 118 15.40 6.58 -2.46
CA GLN A 118 14.90 6.12 -1.17
C GLN A 118 14.29 4.73 -1.29
N GLN A 119 14.90 3.76 -0.62
CA GLN A 119 14.44 2.37 -0.62
C GLN A 119 13.27 2.18 0.35
N PRO A 120 12.26 1.35 0.04
CA PRO A 120 11.25 0.96 1.01
C PRO A 120 11.91 0.24 2.20
N PRO A 121 11.31 0.27 3.40
CA PRO A 121 11.93 -0.18 4.64
C PRO A 121 11.94 -1.71 4.79
N LEU A 122 12.49 -2.44 3.81
CA LEU A 122 12.51 -3.91 3.72
C LEU A 122 13.05 -4.60 4.97
N ALA A 123 14.06 -4.02 5.61
CA ALA A 123 14.61 -4.58 6.85
C ALA A 123 13.59 -4.55 7.99
N LEU A 124 12.82 -3.45 8.10
CA LEU A 124 11.76 -3.31 9.10
C LEU A 124 10.55 -4.18 8.75
N LEU A 125 10.11 -4.18 7.48
CA LEU A 125 9.02 -5.06 7.00
C LEU A 125 9.31 -6.52 7.36
N ARG A 126 10.54 -6.99 7.12
CA ARG A 126 10.99 -8.34 7.50
C ARG A 126 11.06 -8.54 9.01
N LYS A 127 11.64 -7.59 9.74
CA LYS A 127 11.77 -7.63 11.22
C LYS A 127 10.42 -7.79 11.90
N HIS A 128 9.40 -7.10 11.40
CA HIS A 128 8.04 -7.11 11.94
C HIS A 128 7.11 -8.12 11.25
N ALA A 129 7.64 -8.95 10.34
CA ALA A 129 6.89 -9.98 9.62
C ALA A 129 5.66 -9.44 8.85
N VAL A 130 5.76 -8.23 8.30
CA VAL A 130 4.74 -7.69 7.40
C VAL A 130 4.74 -8.51 6.09
N PRO A 131 3.60 -9.03 5.62
CA PRO A 131 3.52 -9.70 4.32
C PRO A 131 3.91 -8.74 3.20
N ILE A 132 4.72 -9.21 2.26
CA ILE A 132 5.18 -8.39 1.12
C ILE A 132 4.64 -8.97 -0.18
N ALA A 133 4.03 -8.11 -1.00
CA ALA A 133 3.62 -8.38 -2.36
C ALA A 133 4.38 -7.47 -3.36
N LEU A 134 4.34 -7.85 -4.63
CA LEU A 134 4.91 -7.09 -5.74
C LEU A 134 3.85 -6.89 -6.82
N ALA A 135 3.79 -5.69 -7.40
CA ALA A 135 2.92 -5.38 -8.52
C ALA A 135 3.63 -4.47 -9.54
N THR A 136 3.07 -4.43 -10.76
CA THR A 136 3.63 -3.61 -11.86
C THR A 136 3.40 -2.13 -11.66
N ASP A 137 2.34 -1.76 -10.94
CA ASP A 137 1.82 -0.39 -10.94
C ASP A 137 1.63 0.12 -12.38
N CYS A 138 1.14 -0.71 -13.30
CA CYS A 138 1.06 -0.35 -14.72
C CYS A 138 0.21 0.91 -14.92
N ASN A 139 0.87 2.04 -15.16
CA ASN A 139 0.24 3.33 -15.32
C ASN A 139 1.09 4.23 -16.25
N PRO A 140 0.49 5.24 -16.90
CA PRO A 140 1.19 6.05 -17.90
C PRO A 140 2.19 7.07 -17.33
N GLY A 141 2.11 7.37 -16.02
CA GLY A 141 2.81 8.50 -15.42
C GLY A 141 4.10 8.12 -14.69
N SER A 142 4.05 7.04 -13.90
CA SER A 142 5.13 6.63 -13.01
C SER A 142 5.61 5.21 -13.26
N SER A 143 4.86 4.32 -13.92
CA SER A 143 5.34 2.97 -14.23
C SER A 143 4.67 2.42 -15.50
N PRO A 144 5.15 2.84 -16.70
CA PRO A 144 4.63 2.34 -17.98
C PRO A 144 5.19 0.93 -18.27
N LEU A 145 4.96 0.00 -17.34
CA LEU A 145 5.46 -1.35 -17.31
C LEU A 145 4.31 -2.33 -17.12
N ASP A 146 4.16 -3.27 -18.05
CA ASP A 146 3.07 -4.25 -18.11
C ASP A 146 3.51 -5.70 -17.83
N SER A 147 4.77 -5.90 -17.42
CA SER A 147 5.36 -7.23 -17.23
C SER A 147 5.60 -7.57 -15.76
N LEU A 148 4.76 -8.44 -15.19
CA LEU A 148 4.94 -8.92 -13.81
C LEU A 148 6.26 -9.71 -13.63
N LEU A 149 6.73 -10.42 -14.66
CA LEU A 149 8.02 -11.12 -14.59
C LEU A 149 9.19 -10.14 -14.45
N LEU A 150 9.11 -8.98 -15.13
CA LEU A 150 10.10 -7.93 -14.97
C LEU A 150 10.06 -7.34 -13.56
N VAL A 151 8.87 -7.12 -12.98
CA VAL A 151 8.72 -6.69 -11.57
C VAL A 151 9.38 -7.67 -10.61
N LEU A 152 9.19 -8.99 -10.81
CA LEU A 152 9.83 -10.00 -9.95
C LEU A 152 11.36 -9.91 -10.02
N ASN A 153 11.92 -9.68 -11.22
CA ASN A 153 13.35 -9.44 -11.39
C ASN A 153 13.79 -8.15 -10.69
N MET A 154 13.09 -7.04 -10.91
CA MET A 154 13.38 -5.75 -10.30
C MET A 154 13.30 -5.80 -8.77
N GLY A 155 12.31 -6.50 -8.20
CA GLY A 155 12.22 -6.72 -6.76
C GLY A 155 13.46 -7.43 -6.21
N CYS A 156 14.06 -8.36 -6.97
CA CYS A 156 15.33 -8.97 -6.58
C CYS A 156 16.51 -8.01 -6.72
N VAL A 157 16.62 -7.31 -7.85
CA VAL A 157 17.79 -6.50 -8.22
C VAL A 157 17.83 -5.17 -7.47
N LEU A 158 16.72 -4.44 -7.42
CA LEU A 158 16.62 -3.11 -6.83
C LEU A 158 16.38 -3.17 -5.32
N PHE A 159 15.50 -4.07 -4.88
CA PHE A 159 15.06 -4.16 -3.48
C PHE A 159 15.73 -5.31 -2.70
N GLY A 160 16.59 -6.10 -3.34
CA GLY A 160 17.27 -7.22 -2.68
C GLY A 160 16.30 -8.26 -2.12
N LEU A 161 15.10 -8.40 -2.73
CA LEU A 161 14.20 -9.51 -2.42
C LEU A 161 14.85 -10.81 -2.86
N ARG A 162 14.61 -11.86 -2.09
CA ARG A 162 15.14 -13.20 -2.36
C ARG A 162 14.03 -14.18 -2.10
N HIS A 163 14.00 -15.26 -2.87
CA HIS A 163 13.16 -16.40 -2.53
C HIS A 163 13.47 -16.79 -1.07
N PRO A 164 12.46 -17.08 -0.23
CA PRO A 164 12.66 -17.54 1.15
C PRO A 164 13.38 -18.90 1.29
N GLY A 165 14.08 -19.37 0.24
CA GLY A 165 14.84 -20.62 0.22
C GLY A 165 16.04 -20.62 1.17
N LYS A 166 15.83 -21.27 2.32
CA LYS A 166 16.82 -21.86 3.26
C LYS A 166 18.14 -21.09 3.43
N ARG A 167 18.13 -20.05 4.27
CA ARG A 167 19.28 -19.75 5.14
C ARG A 167 19.03 -20.35 6.53
N SER A 168 19.66 -21.50 6.77
CA SER A 168 20.12 -22.04 8.06
C SER A 168 19.31 -21.72 9.32
N ARG A 169 18.29 -22.53 9.60
CA ARG A 169 18.11 -23.07 10.94
C ARG A 169 18.20 -24.59 10.84
N VAL A 170 19.40 -25.13 11.10
CA VAL A 170 19.47 -26.44 11.74
C VAL A 170 19.14 -26.17 13.20
N SER A 171 17.90 -26.43 13.59
CA SER A 171 17.53 -26.65 14.99
C SER A 171 16.82 -28.00 15.02
N PRO A 172 17.42 -29.05 15.62
CA PRO A 172 16.82 -30.35 15.65
C PRO A 172 15.84 -30.43 16.83
N THR A 173 14.64 -29.87 16.69
CA THR A 173 13.53 -30.13 17.62
C THR A 173 12.18 -29.84 16.95
N THR A 174 11.56 -30.91 16.45
CA THR A 174 10.11 -31.22 16.45
C THR A 174 9.05 -30.14 16.13
N LEU A 175 8.36 -30.36 15.00
CA LEU A 175 7.00 -29.92 14.57
C LEU A 175 5.88 -30.28 15.60
N PRO A 176 4.60 -29.79 15.55
CA PRO A 176 3.68 -29.72 14.36
C PRO A 176 2.76 -28.47 14.33
N GLY A 177 1.94 -28.15 13.32
CA GLY A 177 1.41 -28.80 12.11
C GLY A 177 0.27 -27.92 11.55
N HIS A 178 -0.36 -28.38 10.46
CA HIS A 178 -1.57 -27.85 9.77
C HIS A 178 -1.35 -26.73 8.76
N TRP A 179 -1.43 -27.08 7.46
CA TRP A 179 -2.33 -26.48 6.45
C TRP A 179 -2.51 -27.52 5.33
N ALA A 180 -3.69 -28.14 5.32
CA ALA A 180 -4.38 -28.57 4.10
C ALA A 180 -5.54 -27.58 3.93
#